data_AF-A0A7S0XY40-F1
#
_entry.id   AF-A0A7S0XY40-F1
#
_cell.length_a   1.000
_cell.length_b   1.000
_cell.length_c   1.000
_cell.angle_alpha   90.00
_cell.angle_beta   90.00
_cell.angle_gamma   90.00
#
_symmetry.space_group_name_H-M   'P 1'
#
loop_
_entity.id
_entity.type
_entity.pdbx_description
1 polymer ?
#
loop_
_entity_poly.entity_id
_entity_poly.type
_entity_poly.pdbx_seq_one_letter_code
_entity_poly.pdbx_strand_id
1 'polypeptide(L)'
;RMPDKEPKKCAFSGCTAPESSSRFFLINEGKTAGGQDWSPLEGSTLCDKCYCRFKVHGRLDKRQRKTLSDYDKKCTYANCARPLKSRTYHVIDESTSAGGKDWKSLKGNILCDACYQRFLKKGTLEISRAPPSSPSKIRQACQAASSAPPSAPAKDTAPEAKKLQVAKPPLVGFRPTESRHGAPQPGAAAVGGR
;
A
#
# COMPACT_ATOMS: atom_id res chain seq x y z
N ARG A 1 39.79 5.35 -34.92
CA ARG A 1 38.39 4.86 -34.86
C ARG A 1 38.18 4.29 -33.47
N MET A 2 37.47 5.00 -32.60
CA MET A 2 36.95 4.39 -31.37
C MET A 2 35.90 3.37 -31.81
N PRO A 3 35.87 2.13 -31.31
CA PRO A 3 34.79 1.21 -31.61
C PRO A 3 33.49 1.84 -31.12
N ASP A 4 32.51 1.99 -32.02
CA ASP A 4 31.16 2.38 -31.69
C ASP A 4 30.62 1.43 -30.64
N LYS A 5 30.61 1.90 -29.39
CA LYS A 5 30.11 1.15 -28.25
C LYS A 5 28.60 1.15 -28.40
N GLU A 6 28.04 0.04 -28.89
CA GLU A 6 26.60 -0.11 -29.06
C GLU A 6 25.86 0.40 -27.81
N PRO A 7 24.84 1.25 -27.98
CA PRO A 7 24.09 1.80 -26.86
C PRO A 7 23.41 0.64 -26.12
N LYS A 8 23.86 0.41 -24.89
CA LYS A 8 23.24 -0.59 -24.02
C LYS A 8 21.84 -0.12 -23.69
N LYS A 9 20.83 -0.95 -23.98
CA LYS A 9 19.43 -0.70 -23.64
C LYS A 9 18.95 -1.69 -22.59
N CYS A 10 17.98 -1.28 -21.79
CA CYS A 10 17.28 -2.18 -20.86
C CYS A 10 16.47 -3.22 -21.65
N ALA A 11 16.71 -4.50 -21.39
CA ALA A 11 16.03 -5.62 -22.02
C ALA A 11 14.59 -5.84 -21.50
N PHE A 12 14.23 -5.25 -20.36
CA PHE A 12 12.88 -5.39 -19.80
C PHE A 12 11.86 -4.60 -20.61
N SER A 13 10.90 -5.31 -21.22
CA SER A 13 9.84 -4.74 -22.07
C SER A 13 8.97 -3.69 -21.36
N GLY A 14 8.78 -3.80 -20.05
CA GLY A 14 8.02 -2.84 -19.24
C GLY A 14 8.82 -1.60 -18.78
N CYS A 15 10.04 -1.41 -19.28
CA CYS A 15 10.87 -0.25 -18.92
C CYS A 15 10.36 1.01 -19.62
N THR A 16 10.09 2.08 -18.86
CA THR A 16 9.60 3.36 -19.41
C THR A 16 10.68 4.22 -20.07
N ALA A 17 11.96 3.90 -19.84
CA ALA A 17 13.10 4.64 -20.35
C ALA A 17 14.28 3.68 -20.51
N PRO A 18 14.25 2.81 -21.54
CA PRO A 18 15.23 1.74 -21.68
C PRO A 18 16.65 2.25 -21.99
N GLU A 19 16.78 3.44 -22.58
CA GLU A 19 18.07 4.00 -23.01
C GLU A 19 18.57 5.14 -22.10
N SER A 20 17.69 5.74 -21.30
CA SER A 20 18.02 6.96 -20.52
C SER A 20 18.76 6.70 -19.20
N SER A 21 19.33 5.52 -19.02
CA SER A 21 20.03 5.16 -17.77
C SER A 21 21.52 5.42 -17.91
N SER A 22 22.14 6.02 -16.88
CA SER A 22 23.60 6.18 -16.83
C SER A 22 24.33 4.87 -16.54
N ARG A 23 23.62 3.87 -15.99
CA ARG A 23 24.18 2.56 -15.63
C ARG A 23 23.31 1.43 -16.12
N PHE A 24 23.98 0.37 -16.57
CA PHE A 24 23.37 -0.87 -17.04
C PHE A 24 24.07 -2.05 -16.38
N PHE A 25 23.28 -3.03 -15.95
CA PHE A 25 23.72 -4.22 -15.25
C PHE A 25 23.41 -5.43 -16.10
N LEU A 26 24.46 -6.14 -16.55
CA LEU A 26 24.31 -7.48 -17.11
C LEU A 26 24.03 -8.46 -15.96
N ILE A 27 23.03 -9.31 -16.16
CA ILE A 27 22.71 -10.40 -15.24
C ILE A 27 23.43 -11.64 -15.76
N ASN A 28 24.46 -12.06 -15.03
CA ASN A 28 25.20 -13.28 -15.35
C ASN A 28 24.57 -14.47 -14.63
N GLU A 29 24.88 -15.67 -15.12
CA GLU A 29 24.48 -16.93 -14.49
C GLU A 29 24.91 -17.00 -13.03
N GLY A 30 24.02 -17.49 -12.16
CA GLY A 30 24.32 -17.71 -10.73
C GLY A 30 24.37 -16.43 -9.89
N LYS A 31 23.85 -15.30 -10.38
CA LYS A 31 23.80 -14.04 -9.62
C LYS A 31 22.77 -14.13 -8.49
N THR A 32 23.20 -13.90 -7.24
CA THR A 32 22.34 -14.01 -6.03
C THR A 32 22.16 -12.68 -5.28
N ALA A 33 22.18 -11.56 -6.00
CA ALA A 33 22.09 -10.24 -5.37
C ALA A 33 20.74 -10.01 -4.67
N GLY A 34 20.75 -9.70 -3.37
CA GLY A 34 19.53 -9.38 -2.62
C GLY A 34 18.64 -10.58 -2.28
N GLY A 35 19.17 -11.81 -2.33
CA GLY A 35 18.42 -13.02 -1.98
C GLY A 35 17.22 -13.31 -2.89
N GLN A 36 17.23 -12.74 -4.10
CA GLN A 36 16.21 -13.01 -5.12
C GLN A 36 16.77 -13.99 -6.15
N ASP A 37 15.87 -14.75 -6.78
CA ASP A 37 16.23 -15.61 -7.92
C ASP A 37 16.33 -14.77 -9.20
N TRP A 38 17.54 -14.69 -9.77
CA TRP A 38 17.80 -13.94 -11.00
C TRP A 38 17.78 -14.81 -12.25
N SER A 39 17.60 -16.14 -12.12
CA SER A 39 17.63 -17.10 -13.23
C SER A 39 16.73 -16.68 -14.41
N PRO A 40 15.50 -16.15 -14.20
CA PRO A 40 14.64 -15.73 -15.32
C PRO A 40 15.17 -14.52 -16.12
N LEU A 41 16.20 -13.84 -15.63
CA LEU A 41 16.76 -12.62 -16.21
C LEU A 41 18.22 -12.80 -16.65
N GLU A 42 18.77 -14.01 -16.58
CA GLU A 42 20.14 -14.31 -17.03
C GLU A 42 20.34 -13.93 -18.50
N GLY A 43 21.52 -13.37 -18.81
CA GLY A 43 21.84 -12.81 -20.12
C GLY A 43 21.18 -11.45 -20.41
N SER A 44 20.20 -11.01 -19.61
CA SER A 44 19.53 -9.73 -19.82
C SER A 44 20.32 -8.56 -19.25
N THR A 45 20.24 -7.41 -19.93
CA THR A 45 20.79 -6.14 -19.43
C THR A 45 19.67 -5.29 -18.84
N LEU A 46 19.79 -4.90 -17.56
CA LEU A 46 18.81 -4.05 -16.89
C LEU A 46 19.37 -2.66 -16.62
N CYS A 47 18.54 -1.63 -16.77
CA CYS A 47 18.87 -0.31 -16.24
C CYS A 47 18.88 -0.31 -14.71
N ASP A 48 19.52 0.71 -14.12
CA ASP A 48 19.66 0.87 -12.66
C ASP A 48 18.33 0.78 -11.90
N LYS A 49 17.28 1.43 -12.43
CA LYS A 49 15.94 1.42 -11.82
C LYS A 49 15.29 0.03 -11.83
N CYS A 50 15.40 -0.69 -12.94
CA CYS A 50 14.87 -2.05 -13.06
C CYS A 50 15.64 -3.03 -12.17
N TYR A 51 16.99 -2.95 -12.20
CA TYR A 51 17.86 -3.76 -11.35
C TYR A 51 17.52 -3.58 -9.87
N CYS A 52 17.46 -2.35 -9.38
CA CYS A 52 17.12 -2.06 -7.98
C CYS A 52 15.71 -2.54 -7.61
N ARG A 53 14.72 -2.37 -8.51
CA ARG A 53 13.36 -2.88 -8.26
C ARG A 53 13.34 -4.40 -8.10
N PHE A 54 13.98 -5.14 -9.00
CA PHE A 54 14.01 -6.59 -8.91
C PHE A 54 14.74 -7.04 -7.65
N LYS A 55 15.90 -6.43 -7.34
CA LYS A 55 16.66 -6.70 -6.13
C LYS A 55 15.84 -6.55 -4.84
N VAL A 56 14.92 -5.57 -4.78
CA VAL A 56 14.09 -5.30 -3.59
C VAL A 56 12.80 -6.13 -3.56
N HIS A 57 12.17 -6.36 -4.71
CA HIS A 57 10.82 -6.93 -4.77
C HIS A 57 10.73 -8.34 -5.38
N GLY A 58 11.82 -8.85 -5.95
CA GLY A 58 11.84 -10.14 -6.67
C GLY A 58 11.06 -10.16 -7.98
N ARG A 59 10.58 -9.00 -8.46
CA ARG A 59 9.80 -8.90 -9.70
C ARG A 59 9.99 -7.55 -10.38
N LEU A 60 10.06 -7.57 -11.72
CA LEU A 60 10.20 -6.37 -12.55
C LEU A 60 8.85 -5.76 -12.92
N ASP A 61 7.79 -6.56 -12.93
CA ASP A 61 6.44 -6.10 -13.15
C ASP A 61 6.14 -4.93 -12.22
N LYS A 62 6.00 -3.75 -12.85
CA LYS A 62 5.16 -2.72 -12.25
C LYS A 62 3.83 -3.44 -12.05
N ARG A 63 3.38 -3.58 -10.80
CA ARG A 63 1.94 -3.72 -10.56
C ARG A 63 1.33 -2.52 -11.25
N GLN A 64 0.94 -2.68 -12.51
CA GLN A 64 0.11 -1.72 -13.19
C GLN A 64 -1.12 -1.72 -12.31
N ARG A 65 -1.24 -0.69 -11.47
CA ARG A 65 -2.54 -0.39 -10.89
C ARG A 65 -3.38 -0.19 -12.13
N LYS A 66 -4.23 -1.16 -12.45
CA LYS A 66 -5.13 -1.10 -13.59
C LYS A 66 -5.85 0.23 -13.43
N THR A 67 -5.40 1.22 -14.18
CA THR A 67 -5.97 2.56 -14.11
C THR A 67 -7.31 2.39 -14.76
N LEU A 68 -8.34 2.29 -13.93
CA LEU A 68 -9.72 2.32 -14.39
C LEU A 68 -9.85 3.55 -15.31
N SER A 69 -10.48 3.36 -16.45
CA SER A 69 -10.83 4.47 -17.33
C SER A 69 -11.62 5.49 -16.52
N ASP A 70 -11.56 6.78 -16.87
CA ASP A 70 -12.33 7.80 -16.16
C ASP A 70 -13.84 7.50 -16.14
N TYR A 71 -14.35 6.78 -17.14
CA TYR A 71 -15.73 6.32 -17.21
C TYR A 71 -16.08 5.22 -16.18
N ASP A 72 -15.10 4.45 -15.72
CA ASP A 72 -15.28 3.37 -14.75
C ASP A 72 -15.02 3.81 -13.29
N LYS A 73 -14.65 5.08 -13.06
CA LYS A 73 -14.31 5.62 -11.73
C LYS A 73 -15.55 5.95 -10.88
N LYS A 74 -16.43 4.97 -10.67
CA LYS A 74 -17.53 5.07 -9.71
C LYS A 74 -17.55 3.88 -8.76
N CYS A 75 -17.86 4.15 -7.49
CA CYS A 75 -18.11 3.09 -6.52
C CYS A 75 -19.39 2.34 -6.94
N THR A 76 -19.30 1.04 -7.18
CA THR A 76 -20.45 0.19 -7.55
C THR A 76 -21.23 -0.32 -6.33
N TYR A 77 -20.73 -0.08 -5.12
CA TYR A 77 -21.45 -0.45 -3.90
C TYR A 77 -22.72 0.39 -3.73
N ALA A 78 -23.88 -0.28 -3.70
CA ALA A 78 -25.21 0.35 -3.72
C ALA A 78 -25.41 1.41 -2.61
N ASN A 79 -24.87 1.18 -1.42
CA ASN A 79 -25.03 2.07 -0.26
C ASN A 79 -23.87 3.07 -0.09
N CYS A 80 -23.09 3.33 -1.14
CA CYS A 80 -22.03 4.34 -1.08
C CYS A 80 -22.63 5.75 -1.08
N ALA A 81 -22.39 6.55 -0.03
CA ALA A 81 -22.89 7.91 0.06
C ALA A 81 -22.27 8.87 -0.99
N ARG A 82 -21.10 8.54 -1.53
CA ARG A 82 -20.32 9.41 -2.44
C ARG A 82 -19.61 8.58 -3.51
N PRO A 83 -20.33 7.98 -4.47
CA PRO A 83 -19.74 7.03 -5.40
C PRO A 83 -18.73 7.64 -6.37
N LEU A 84 -18.81 8.94 -6.66
CA LEU A 84 -17.96 9.64 -7.65
C LEU A 84 -16.85 10.52 -7.04
N LYS A 85 -16.84 10.73 -5.72
CA LYS A 85 -15.96 11.73 -5.07
C LYS A 85 -14.66 11.16 -4.51
N SER A 86 -14.18 10.02 -5.02
CA SER A 86 -12.94 9.39 -4.56
C SER A 86 -11.77 9.71 -5.49
N ARG A 87 -10.57 9.89 -4.93
CA ARG A 87 -9.32 10.02 -5.70
C ARG A 87 -8.82 8.67 -6.22
N THR A 88 -9.15 7.60 -5.50
CA THR A 88 -8.72 6.23 -5.78
C THR A 88 -9.89 5.27 -5.73
N TYR A 89 -9.85 4.29 -6.62
CA TYR A 89 -10.84 3.23 -6.74
C TYR A 89 -10.12 1.88 -6.77
N HIS A 90 -10.73 0.88 -6.17
CA HIS A 90 -10.19 -0.46 -6.00
C HIS A 90 -11.13 -1.45 -6.69
N VAL A 91 -10.60 -2.16 -7.70
CA VAL A 91 -11.30 -3.29 -8.31
C VAL A 91 -11.09 -4.50 -7.41
N ILE A 92 -12.19 -5.14 -7.03
CA ILE A 92 -12.15 -6.33 -6.20
C ILE A 92 -12.17 -7.56 -7.11
N ASP A 93 -10.98 -8.09 -7.36
CA ASP A 93 -10.78 -9.34 -8.10
C ASP A 93 -10.65 -10.55 -7.14
N GLU A 94 -10.74 -11.77 -7.66
CA GLU A 94 -10.55 -13.02 -6.88
C GLU A 94 -9.18 -13.10 -6.19
N SER A 95 -8.18 -12.47 -6.79
CA SER A 95 -6.83 -12.39 -6.25
C SER A 95 -6.68 -11.37 -5.12
N THR A 96 -7.70 -10.55 -4.88
CA THR A 96 -7.66 -9.50 -3.84
C THR A 96 -7.86 -10.14 -2.48
N SER A 97 -6.74 -10.45 -1.83
CA SER A 97 -6.68 -11.09 -0.49
C SER A 97 -6.20 -10.10 0.59
N ALA A 98 -6.50 -8.81 0.40
CA ALA A 98 -6.05 -7.77 1.31
C ALA A 98 -6.74 -7.90 2.69
N GLY A 99 -5.94 -7.87 3.76
CA GLY A 99 -6.43 -7.80 5.14
C GLY A 99 -7.01 -9.09 5.72
N GLY A 100 -6.81 -10.25 5.06
CA GLY A 100 -7.31 -11.53 5.56
C GLY A 100 -8.84 -11.60 5.71
N LYS A 101 -9.57 -10.84 4.89
CA LYS A 101 -11.04 -10.83 4.84
C LYS A 101 -11.54 -11.46 3.54
N ASP A 102 -12.73 -12.04 3.60
CA ASP A 102 -13.38 -12.65 2.44
C ASP A 102 -14.00 -11.59 1.54
N TRP A 103 -13.37 -11.35 0.40
CA TRP A 103 -13.87 -10.41 -0.63
C TRP A 103 -14.86 -11.05 -1.61
N LYS A 104 -15.20 -12.33 -1.43
CA LYS A 104 -15.97 -13.14 -2.41
C LYS A 104 -17.29 -12.48 -2.82
N SER A 105 -18.07 -11.96 -1.86
CA SER A 105 -19.35 -11.30 -2.13
C SER A 105 -19.23 -9.95 -2.83
N LEU A 106 -18.02 -9.39 -2.91
CA LEU A 106 -17.73 -8.11 -3.53
C LEU A 106 -16.91 -8.27 -4.82
N LYS A 107 -16.69 -9.50 -5.30
CA LYS A 107 -15.97 -9.75 -6.56
C LYS A 107 -16.64 -9.00 -7.72
N GLY A 108 -15.83 -8.33 -8.53
CA GLY A 108 -16.28 -7.52 -9.66
C GLY A 108 -16.77 -6.11 -9.28
N ASN A 109 -16.89 -5.80 -7.99
CA ASN A 109 -17.21 -4.45 -7.57
C ASN A 109 -15.99 -3.52 -7.61
N ILE A 110 -16.29 -2.24 -7.87
CA ILE A 110 -15.34 -1.14 -7.77
C ILE A 110 -15.68 -0.39 -6.49
N LEU A 111 -14.76 -0.34 -5.53
CA LEU A 111 -14.96 0.37 -4.28
C LEU A 111 -14.16 1.68 -4.27
N CYS A 112 -14.78 2.76 -3.79
CA CYS A 112 -14.00 3.94 -3.41
C CYS A 112 -13.11 3.63 -2.20
N ASP A 113 -12.07 4.44 -2.00
CA ASP A 113 -11.13 4.28 -0.89
C ASP A 113 -11.84 4.18 0.48
N ALA A 114 -12.84 5.03 0.72
CA ALA A 114 -13.60 5.02 1.98
C ALA A 114 -14.33 3.68 2.22
N CYS A 115 -14.98 3.11 1.19
CA CYS A 115 -15.63 1.82 1.27
C CYS A 115 -14.61 0.69 1.46
N TYR A 116 -13.54 0.69 0.66
CA TYR A 116 -12.47 -0.30 0.73
C TYR A 116 -11.84 -0.35 2.14
N GLN A 117 -11.48 0.81 2.71
CA GLN A 117 -10.93 0.92 4.05
C GLN A 117 -11.91 0.47 5.13
N ARG A 118 -13.21 0.77 4.98
CA ARG A 118 -14.23 0.28 5.92
C ARG A 118 -14.29 -1.24 5.93
N PHE A 119 -14.32 -1.86 4.75
CA PHE A 119 -14.36 -3.31 4.65
C PHE A 119 -13.10 -3.96 5.24
N LEU A 120 -11.91 -3.40 4.96
CA LEU A 120 -10.66 -3.88 5.57
C LEU A 120 -10.72 -3.85 7.10
N LYS A 121 -11.26 -2.77 7.68
CA LYS A 121 -11.34 -2.60 9.15
C LYS A 121 -12.42 -3.46 9.80
N LYS A 122 -13.61 -3.55 9.19
CA LYS A 122 -14.80 -4.17 9.80
C LYS A 122 -15.16 -5.55 9.26
N GLY A 123 -14.63 -5.93 8.10
CA GLY A 123 -15.07 -7.11 7.35
C GLY A 123 -16.46 -6.98 6.72
N THR A 124 -17.13 -5.83 6.85
CA THR A 124 -18.45 -5.56 6.26
C THR A 124 -18.55 -4.11 5.76
N LEU A 125 -19.28 -3.93 4.67
CA LEU A 125 -19.63 -2.61 4.13
C LEU A 125 -20.96 -2.09 4.68
N GLU A 126 -21.74 -2.94 5.34
CA GLU A 126 -23.00 -2.52 5.94
C GLU A 126 -22.73 -1.39 6.93
N ILE A 127 -23.28 -0.22 6.59
CA ILE A 127 -23.46 0.82 7.57
C ILE A 127 -24.53 0.25 8.48
N SER A 128 -24.13 -0.21 9.66
CA SER A 128 -25.05 -0.33 10.78
C SER A 128 -25.61 1.07 10.98
N ARG A 129 -26.69 1.39 10.27
CA ARG A 129 -27.53 2.52 10.63
C ARG A 129 -27.98 2.11 12.01
N ALA A 130 -27.46 2.81 13.02
CA ALA A 130 -28.04 2.68 14.34
C ALA A 130 -29.56 2.75 14.11
N PRO A 131 -30.33 1.78 14.62
CA PRO A 131 -31.79 1.85 14.51
C PRO A 131 -32.17 3.26 14.94
N PRO A 132 -33.03 3.97 14.19
CA PRO A 132 -33.33 5.38 14.44
C PRO A 132 -33.59 5.51 15.93
N SER A 133 -32.62 6.04 16.67
CA SER A 133 -32.72 6.13 18.12
C SER A 133 -33.88 7.06 18.33
N SER A 134 -34.98 6.50 18.83
CA SER A 134 -36.26 7.16 18.98
C SER A 134 -36.02 8.58 19.54
N PRO A 135 -36.50 9.64 18.87
CA PRO A 135 -36.14 11.02 19.22
C PRO A 135 -36.69 11.53 20.58
N SER A 136 -37.00 10.66 21.54
CA SER A 136 -38.04 10.95 22.54
C SER A 136 -37.62 11.13 24.00
N LYS A 137 -36.33 11.25 24.38
CA LYS A 137 -36.03 11.57 25.80
C LYS A 137 -35.01 12.66 26.12
N ILE A 138 -34.23 13.18 25.16
CA ILE A 138 -33.28 14.27 25.48
C ILE A 138 -33.96 15.65 25.43
N ARG A 139 -35.10 15.79 24.72
CA ARG A 139 -35.82 17.08 24.67
C ARG A 139 -36.67 17.39 25.91
N GLN A 140 -36.90 16.42 26.80
CA GLN A 140 -37.72 16.61 28.00
C GLN A 140 -36.90 17.09 29.23
N ALA A 141 -35.56 17.03 29.17
CA ALA A 141 -34.71 17.62 30.21
C ALA A 141 -34.45 19.12 30.01
N CYS A 142 -34.51 19.63 28.78
CA CYS A 142 -34.28 21.06 28.51
C CYS A 142 -35.55 21.93 28.64
N GLN A 143 -36.76 21.35 28.71
CA GLN A 143 -37.99 22.14 28.90
C GLN A 143 -38.34 22.40 30.37
N ALA A 144 -37.67 21.74 31.33
CA ALA A 144 -37.81 22.04 32.76
C ALA A 144 -36.83 23.12 33.27
N ALA A 145 -35.89 23.58 32.43
CA ALA A 145 -34.89 24.59 32.80
C ALA A 145 -35.28 26.03 32.42
N SER A 146 -36.43 26.24 31.75
CA SER A 146 -36.87 27.54 31.26
C SER A 146 -37.65 28.40 32.27
N SER A 147 -37.70 28.00 33.55
CA SER A 147 -38.41 28.73 34.62
C SER A 147 -37.49 29.37 35.66
N ALA A 148 -36.18 29.43 35.43
CA ALA A 148 -35.24 30.09 36.34
C ALA A 148 -35.03 31.57 35.95
N PRO A 149 -35.12 32.51 36.90
CA PRO A 149 -34.88 33.93 36.64
C PRO A 149 -33.40 34.23 36.33
N PRO A 150 -33.12 35.26 35.52
CA PRO A 150 -31.76 35.64 35.12
C PRO A 150 -30.98 36.20 36.33
N SER A 151 -29.98 35.45 36.79
CA SER A 151 -29.01 35.94 37.78
C SER A 151 -27.67 36.26 37.09
N ALA A 152 -27.37 37.56 37.08
CA ALA A 152 -26.08 38.27 37.04
C ALA A 152 -24.94 37.82 36.07
N PRO A 153 -24.26 38.79 35.41
CA PRO A 153 -23.10 38.53 34.56
C PRO A 153 -21.84 38.24 35.41
N ALA A 154 -21.31 37.02 35.30
CA ALA A 154 -20.00 36.65 35.84
C ALA A 154 -18.91 36.83 34.78
N LYS A 155 -17.86 37.52 35.22
CA LYS A 155 -16.70 38.08 34.52
C LYS A 155 -15.89 37.06 33.71
N ASP A 156 -15.34 37.59 32.61
CA ASP A 156 -14.15 37.14 31.87
C ASP A 156 -13.14 36.38 32.73
N THR A 157 -12.78 35.17 32.30
CA THR A 157 -11.44 34.64 32.53
C THR A 157 -11.02 33.80 31.33
N ALA A 158 -10.11 34.36 30.54
CA ALA A 158 -9.48 33.72 29.40
C ALA A 158 -8.64 32.50 29.85
N PRO A 159 -8.78 31.32 29.20
CA PRO A 159 -7.87 30.23 29.45
C PRO A 159 -6.54 30.44 28.71
N GLU A 160 -5.51 30.54 29.53
CA GLU A 160 -4.09 30.59 29.21
C GLU A 160 -3.64 29.42 28.32
N ALA A 161 -2.99 29.77 27.20
CA ALA A 161 -2.46 28.83 26.22
C ALA A 161 -1.26 28.04 26.79
N LYS A 162 -1.51 26.80 27.22
CA LYS A 162 -0.43 25.85 27.57
C LYS A 162 0.29 25.36 26.32
N LYS A 163 1.50 25.89 26.13
CA LYS A 163 2.52 25.49 25.15
C LYS A 163 2.93 24.03 25.37
N LEU A 164 2.44 23.13 24.53
CA LEU A 164 2.83 21.72 24.54
C LEU A 164 4.23 21.57 23.90
N GLN A 165 5.25 21.37 24.72
CA GLN A 165 6.59 21.03 24.26
C GLN A 165 6.60 19.55 23.85
N VAL A 166 6.72 19.29 22.55
CA VAL A 166 6.90 17.94 22.01
C VAL A 166 8.35 17.52 22.24
N ALA A 167 8.55 16.59 23.17
CA ALA A 167 9.83 15.96 23.42
C ALA A 167 10.30 15.17 22.18
N LYS A 168 11.55 15.43 21.78
CA LYS A 168 12.26 14.77 20.68
C LYS A 168 12.59 13.32 21.11
N PRO A 169 12.12 12.28 20.39
CA PRO A 169 12.44 10.90 20.74
C PRO A 169 13.93 10.61 20.51
N PRO A 170 14.57 9.79 21.37
CA PRO A 170 15.97 9.41 21.23
C PRO A 170 16.16 8.52 20.01
N LEU A 171 17.21 8.82 19.23
CA LEU A 171 17.69 7.98 18.14
C LEU A 171 18.23 6.68 18.72
N VAL A 172 17.41 5.63 18.72
CA VAL A 172 17.86 4.26 18.98
C VAL A 172 18.67 3.77 17.78
N GLY A 173 19.98 3.58 18.00
CA GLY A 173 20.91 3.04 17.02
C GLY A 173 20.56 1.60 16.67
N PHE A 174 20.25 1.37 15.39
CA PHE A 174 20.10 0.03 14.83
C PHE A 174 21.49 -0.61 14.70
N ARG A 175 21.75 -1.63 15.53
CA ARG A 175 22.87 -2.57 15.33
C ARG A 175 22.57 -3.47 14.13
N PRO A 176 23.46 -3.58 13.13
CA PRO A 176 23.36 -4.59 12.09
C PRO A 176 23.65 -5.97 12.68
N THR A 177 22.69 -6.89 12.60
CA THR A 177 22.91 -8.32 12.88
C THR A 177 23.61 -8.96 11.68
N GLU A 178 24.84 -9.43 11.91
CA GLU A 178 25.57 -10.33 11.00
C GLU A 178 24.76 -11.63 10.81
N SER A 179 24.11 -11.76 9.66
CA SER A 179 23.56 -13.03 9.20
C SER A 179 24.67 -13.88 8.59
N ARG A 180 25.32 -14.71 9.42
CA ARG A 180 26.06 -15.89 8.98
C ARG A 180 25.07 -16.92 8.44
N HIS A 181 24.95 -17.05 7.12
CA HIS A 181 24.35 -18.22 6.49
C HIS A 181 25.44 -18.97 5.74
N GLY A 182 25.65 -20.20 6.19
CA GLY A 182 26.71 -21.10 5.75
C GLY A 182 26.56 -21.56 4.30
N ALA A 183 27.72 -21.89 3.73
CA ALA A 183 27.83 -22.54 2.45
C ALA A 183 27.21 -23.96 2.49
N PRO A 184 26.40 -24.36 1.49
CA PRO A 184 26.06 -25.76 1.30
C PRO A 184 27.27 -26.51 0.71
N GLN A 185 27.57 -27.67 1.29
CA GLN A 185 28.57 -28.59 0.75
C GLN A 185 28.06 -29.26 -0.54
N PRO A 186 28.92 -29.48 -1.55
CA PRO A 186 28.59 -30.31 -2.70
C PRO A 186 28.61 -31.80 -2.30
N GLY A 187 27.43 -32.41 -2.25
CA GLY A 187 27.22 -33.84 -2.08
C GLY A 187 27.58 -34.60 -3.35
N ALA A 188 28.28 -35.71 -3.16
CA ALA A 188 28.99 -36.49 -4.15
C ALA A 188 28.11 -37.16 -5.22
N ALA A 189 28.73 -37.32 -6.39
CA ALA A 189 28.31 -38.17 -7.48
C ALA A 189 28.09 -39.62 -7.02
N ALA A 190 26.98 -40.23 -7.46
CA ALA A 190 26.81 -41.67 -7.47
C ALA A 190 26.79 -42.15 -8.92
N VAL A 191 27.92 -42.76 -9.29
CA VAL A 191 28.11 -43.61 -10.46
C VAL A 191 27.46 -44.97 -10.18
N GLY A 192 26.77 -45.52 -11.16
CA GLY A 192 26.40 -46.95 -11.23
C GLY A 192 24.96 -47.14 -11.73
N GLY A 193 24.67 -47.98 -12.71
CA GLY A 193 25.51 -48.89 -13.46
C GLY A 193 24.64 -49.85 -14.28
N ARG A 194 25.28 -50.44 -15.28
CA ARG A 194 24.88 -51.56 -16.16
C ARG A 194 23.82 -51.29 -17.21
#